data_AF-A0A956XQB9-F1
#
_entry.id   AF-A0A956XQB9-F1
#
_cell.length_a   1.000
_cell.length_b   1.000
_cell.length_c   1.000
_cell.angle_alpha   90.00
_cell.angle_beta   90.00
_cell.angle_gamma   90.00
#
_symmetry.space_group_name_H-M   'P 1'
#
loop_
_entity.id
_entity.type
_entity.pdbx_description
1 polymer ?
#
loop_
_entity_poly.entity_id
_entity_poly.type
_entity_poly.pdbx_seq_one_letter_code
_entity_poly.pdbx_strand_id
1 'polypeptide(L)' 'ELKSQHGLTEEQLVRVYAPIGLELQAETPKEIALSILAEITMLRRGGTGESMKASAGNVAQPDRQKQSQD' A
#
# COMPACT_ATOMS: atom_id res chain seq x y z
N GLU A 1 -14.62 24.80 -2.12
CA GLU A 1 -15.04 25.24 -0.77
C GLU A 1 -13.97 25.13 0.31
N LEU A 2 -13.21 24.03 0.43
CA LEU A 2 -12.20 23.89 1.51
C LEU A 2 -11.18 25.06 1.59
N LYS A 3 -10.66 25.53 0.44
CA LYS A 3 -9.71 26.66 0.36
C LYS A 3 -10.23 27.92 1.04
N SER A 4 -11.47 28.31 0.70
CA SER A 4 -12.07 29.57 1.13
C SER A 4 -12.65 29.52 2.55
N GLN A 5 -13.12 28.34 3.01
CA GLN A 5 -13.74 28.19 4.34
C GLN A 5 -12.72 28.00 5.47
N HIS A 6 -11.53 27.46 5.15
CA HIS A 6 -10.51 27.14 6.16
C HIS A 6 -9.16 27.83 5.94
N GLY A 7 -9.06 28.73 4.96
CA GLY A 7 -7.83 29.48 4.68
C GLY A 7 -6.66 28.59 4.26
N LEU A 8 -6.95 27.46 3.60
CA LEU A 8 -5.93 26.49 3.19
C LEU A 8 -5.21 26.96 1.92
N THR A 9 -3.88 26.86 1.92
CA THR A 9 -3.05 27.10 0.73
C THR A 9 -3.13 25.92 -0.25
N GLU A 10 -2.72 26.15 -1.50
CA GLU A 10 -2.65 25.09 -2.51
C GLU A 10 -1.73 23.95 -2.06
N GLU A 11 -0.57 24.32 -1.50
CA GLU A 11 0.46 23.38 -1.06
C GLU A 11 -0.04 22.50 0.10
N GLN A 12 -0.93 23.03 0.94
CA GLN A 12 -1.55 22.25 2.01
C GLN A 12 -2.52 21.22 1.46
N LEU A 13 -3.28 21.56 0.42
CA LEU A 13 -4.24 20.65 -0.20
C LEU A 13 -3.57 19.55 -1.02
N VAL A 14 -2.46 19.84 -1.68
CA VAL A 14 -1.69 18.83 -2.44
C VAL A 14 -1.19 17.69 -1.55
N ARG A 15 -1.01 17.92 -0.25
CA ARG A 15 -0.59 16.87 0.70
C ARG A 15 -1.73 16.03 1.25
N VAL A 16 -2.98 16.34 0.92
CA VAL A 16 -4.16 15.63 1.41
C VAL A 16 -4.37 14.37 0.57
N TYR A 17 -4.46 13.23 1.24
CA TYR A 17 -4.86 11.96 0.64
C TYR A 17 -6.33 11.70 0.96
N ALA A 18 -7.13 11.53 -0.09
CA ALA A 18 -8.54 11.20 0.02
C ALA A 18 -8.98 10.40 -1.23
N PRO A 19 -9.64 9.24 -1.05
CA PRO A 19 -9.89 8.53 0.20
C PRO A 19 -8.59 8.07 0.89
N ILE A 20 -8.64 7.89 2.23
CA ILE A 20 -7.51 7.45 3.05
C ILE A 20 -7.61 5.95 3.33
N GLY A 21 -6.46 5.29 3.42
CA GLY A 21 -6.32 3.87 3.74
C GLY A 21 -6.09 2.99 2.51
N LEU A 22 -5.55 1.79 2.75
CA LEU A 22 -5.45 0.77 1.70
C LEU A 22 -6.83 0.30 1.26
N GLU A 23 -6.93 -0.09 0.00
CA GLU A 23 -8.16 -0.65 -0.57
C GLU A 23 -8.42 -2.06 -0.01
N LEU A 24 -9.14 -2.10 1.11
CA LEU A 24 -9.54 -3.31 1.82
C LEU A 24 -11.04 -3.59 1.70
N GLN A 25 -11.80 -2.77 0.94
CA GLN A 25 -13.27 -2.76 0.95
C GLN A 25 -13.82 -2.67 2.38
N ALA A 26 -13.24 -1.78 3.19
CA ALA A 26 -13.59 -1.62 4.60
C ALA A 26 -15.00 -1.01 4.77
N GLU A 27 -15.85 -1.65 5.59
CA GLU A 27 -17.22 -1.19 5.86
C GLU A 27 -17.40 -0.75 7.32
N THR A 28 -16.77 -1.48 8.24
CA THR A 28 -16.89 -1.20 9.68
C THR A 28 -15.85 -0.19 10.14
N PRO A 29 -16.10 0.56 11.24
CA PRO A 29 -15.10 1.48 11.80
C PRO A 29 -13.75 0.83 12.10
N LYS A 30 -13.75 -0.46 12.48
CA LYS A 30 -12.52 -1.22 12.77
C LYS A 30 -11.74 -1.54 11.49
N GLU A 31 -12.44 -1.89 10.41
CA GLU A 31 -11.82 -2.13 9.10
C GLU A 31 -11.26 -0.84 8.50
N ILE A 32 -11.97 0.28 8.67
CA ILE A 32 -11.51 1.61 8.23
C ILE A 32 -10.26 2.01 9.03
N ALA A 33 -10.26 1.79 10.35
CA ALA A 33 -9.05 2.04 11.15
C ALA A 33 -7.87 1.18 10.69
N LEU A 34 -8.13 -0.09 10.36
CA LEU A 34 -7.11 -1.00 9.84
C LEU A 34 -6.56 -0.55 8.49
N SER A 35 -7.41 -0.13 7.55
CA SER A 35 -6.97 0.34 6.22
C SER A 35 -6.06 1.55 6.33
N ILE A 36 -6.39 2.49 7.22
CA ILE A 36 -5.59 3.70 7.51
C ILE A 36 -4.23 3.32 8.12
N LEU A 37 -4.23 2.49 9.16
CA LEU A 37 -2.98 2.08 9.83
C LEU A 37 -2.07 1.29 8.91
N ALA A 38 -2.64 0.49 8.01
CA ALA A 38 -1.91 -0.25 7.00
C ALA A 38 -1.22 0.70 6.00
N GLU A 39 -1.94 1.71 5.48
CA GLU A 39 -1.37 2.71 4.56
C GLU A 39 -0.24 3.50 5.23
N ILE A 40 -0.44 3.99 6.46
CA ILE A 40 0.59 4.70 7.23
C ILE A 40 1.85 3.84 7.38
N THR A 41 1.67 2.57 7.72
CA THR A 41 2.79 1.64 7.92
C THR A 41 3.51 1.34 6.61
N MET A 42 2.76 1.14 5.52
CA MET A 42 3.27 0.93 4.18
C MET A 42 4.17 2.09 3.75
N LEU A 43 3.67 3.33 3.83
CA LEU A 43 4.42 4.54 3.45
C LEU A 43 5.68 4.70 4.31
N ARG A 44 5.60 4.47 5.63
CA ARG A 44 6.75 4.55 6.54
C ARG A 44 7.84 3.52 6.25
N ARG A 45 7.47 2.36 5.68
CA ARG A 45 8.39 1.25 5.42
C ARG A 45 8.76 1.09 3.95
N GLY A 46 8.21 1.91 3.06
CA GLY A 46 8.41 1.78 1.61
C GLY A 46 7.77 0.52 1.01
N GLY A 47 6.68 0.02 1.61
CA GLY A 47 5.92 -1.10 1.06
C GLY A 47 5.04 -0.70 -0.12
N THR A 48 4.49 -1.69 -0.83
CA THR A 48 3.64 -1.46 -2.02
C THR A 48 2.15 -1.73 -1.79
N GLY A 49 1.79 -2.43 -0.71
CA GLY A 49 0.41 -2.87 -0.45
C GLY A 49 -0.03 -4.04 -1.34
N GLU A 50 0.82 -4.51 -2.24
CA GLU A 50 0.57 -5.69 -3.06
C GLU A 50 0.71 -6.98 -2.26
N SER A 51 0.08 -8.05 -2.77
CA SER A 51 0.24 -9.38 -2.19
C SER A 51 1.71 -9.82 -2.27
N MET A 52 2.30 -10.16 -1.12
CA MET A 52 3.65 -10.75 -1.08
C MET A 52 3.77 -12.02 -1.93
N LYS A 53 2.67 -12.76 -2.15
CA LYS A 53 2.65 -13.93 -3.04
C LYS A 53 2.91 -13.55 -4.49
N ALA A 54 2.38 -12.40 -4.93
CA ALA A 54 2.63 -11.88 -6.27
C ALA A 54 4.11 -11.46 -6.42
N SER A 55 4.69 -10.85 -5.38
CA SER A 55 6.11 -10.46 -5.35
C SER A 55 7.06 -11.65 -5.25
N ALA A 56 6.67 -12.71 -4.54
CA ALA A 56 7.47 -13.92 -4.35
C ALA A 56 7.55 -14.83 -5.58
N GLY A 57 6.67 -14.66 -6.56
CA GLY A 57 6.72 -15.38 -7.85
C GLY A 57 7.95 -15.06 -8.69
N ASN A 58 8.67 -13.98 -8.37
CA ASN A 58 9.95 -13.61 -9.00
C ASN A 58 11.19 -14.05 -8.18
N VAL A 59 11.02 -14.78 -7.08
CA VAL A 59 12.15 -15.44 -6.43
C VAL A 59 12.51 -16.63 -7.30
N ALA A 60 13.51 -16.44 -8.16
CA ALA A 60 14.07 -17.43 -9.07
C ALA A 60 14.06 -18.81 -8.42
N GLN A 61 13.23 -19.70 -8.98
CA GLN A 61 13.22 -21.10 -8.60
C GLN A 61 14.64 -21.63 -8.89
N PRO A 62 15.40 -22.14 -7.90
CA PRO A 62 16.75 -22.60 -8.16
C PRO A 62 16.70 -23.72 -9.20
N ASP A 63 17.46 -23.52 -10.28
CA ASP A 63 17.58 -24.41 -11.43
C ASP A 63 17.77 -25.87 -10.97
N ARG A 64 16.72 -26.68 -11.11
CA ARG A 64 16.78 -28.14 -10.87
C ARG A 64 17.13 -28.91 -12.14
N GLN A 65 18.14 -28.45 -12.88
CA GLN A 65 18.63 -29.17 -14.06
C GLN A 65 20.15 -29.12 -14.18
N LYS A 66 20.87 -29.87 -13.31
CA LYS A 66 22.19 -30.46 -13.64
C LYS A 66 22.50 -31.67 -12.75
N GLN A 67 21.70 -32.73 -12.77
CA GLN A 67 22.13 -34.07 -12.34
C GLN A 67 21.43 -35.14 -13.17
N SER A 68 21.90 -35.31 -14.40
CA SER A 68 21.74 -36.57 -15.14
C SER A 68 22.81 -36.59 -16.22
N GLN A 69 23.96 -37.17 -15.90
CA GLN A 69 24.85 -37.91 -16.80
C GLN A 69 26.07 -38.35 -15.97
N ASP A 70 25.92 -39.49 -15.32
CA ASP A 70 26.98 -40.48 -15.15
C ASP A 70 26.61 -41.68 -16.03
#